data_AF-A0A9X0PME4-F1
#
_entry.id   AF-A0A9X0PME4-F1
#
_cell.length_a   1.000
_cell.length_b   1.000
_cell.length_c   1.000
_cell.angle_alpha   90.00
_cell.angle_beta   90.00
_cell.angle_gamma   90.00
#
_symmetry.space_group_name_H-M   'P 1'
#
loop_
_entity.id
_entity.type
_entity.pdbx_description
1 polymer ?
#
loop_
_entity_poly.entity_id
_entity_poly.type
_entity_poly.pdbx_seq_one_letter_code
_entity_poly.pdbx_strand_id
1 'polypeptide(L)'
;MQDEGCNGWTNQETWVVNAWLTNEEQIYHLATSLAVGAPNALVAGENVKALVEEIAANWFGDTRPGMIGDLLNAAMARVNWTEIGASLREE
;
A
#
# COMPACT_ATOMS: atom_id res chain seq x y z
N MET A 1 -18.93 -9.47 0.82
CA MET A 1 -18.39 -10.49 1.72
C MET A 1 -17.69 -9.77 2.85
N GLN A 2 -18.02 -10.09 4.09
CA GLN A 2 -17.30 -9.60 5.26
C GLN A 2 -16.12 -10.56 5.46
N ASP A 3 -14.90 -10.09 5.23
CA ASP A 3 -13.69 -10.90 5.33
C ASP A 3 -13.28 -11.04 6.81
N GLU A 4 -13.77 -12.09 7.48
CA GLU A 4 -13.48 -12.45 8.87
C GLU A 4 -11.99 -12.82 9.14
N GLY A 5 -11.05 -12.48 8.24
CA GLY A 5 -9.66 -12.96 8.26
C GLY A 5 -8.57 -11.90 8.04
N CYS A 6 -8.89 -10.60 7.98
CA CYS A 6 -7.90 -9.58 7.59
C CYS A 6 -6.97 -9.11 8.72
N ASN A 7 -6.67 -9.94 9.74
CA ASN A 7 -5.71 -9.63 10.80
C ASN A 7 -5.84 -8.21 11.42
N GLY A 8 -7.06 -7.69 11.55
CA GLY A 8 -7.34 -6.34 12.07
C GLY A 8 -7.41 -5.21 11.03
N TRP A 9 -7.20 -5.49 9.75
CA TRP A 9 -7.25 -4.53 8.64
C TRP A 9 -8.62 -4.51 7.94
N THR A 10 -8.94 -3.39 7.27
CA THR A 10 -10.23 -3.19 6.57
C THR A 10 -10.55 -4.26 5.52
N ASN A 11 -9.55 -4.78 4.80
CA ASN A 11 -9.72 -5.84 3.81
C ASN A 11 -8.39 -6.56 3.50
N GLN A 12 -8.47 -7.62 2.69
CA GLN A 12 -7.32 -8.48 2.39
C GLN A 12 -6.24 -7.71 1.62
N GLU A 13 -6.61 -6.89 0.63
CA GLU A 13 -5.64 -6.11 -0.15
C GLU A 13 -4.86 -5.14 0.74
N THR A 14 -5.54 -4.52 1.71
CA THR A 14 -4.90 -3.62 2.68
C THR A 14 -3.94 -4.39 3.57
N TRP A 15 -4.35 -5.53 4.13
CA TRP A 15 -3.46 -6.36 4.95
C TRP A 15 -2.23 -6.83 4.18
N VAL A 16 -2.40 -7.31 2.94
CA VAL A 16 -1.30 -7.82 2.11
C VAL A 16 -0.29 -6.72 1.80
N VAL A 17 -0.76 -5.51 1.44
CA VAL A 17 0.14 -4.37 1.19
C VAL A 17 0.90 -3.99 2.45
N ASN A 18 0.24 -3.93 3.60
CA ASN A 18 0.94 -3.67 4.86
C ASN A 18 2.01 -4.72 5.13
N ALA A 19 1.64 -6.01 5.06
CA ALA A 19 2.55 -7.10 5.33
C ALA A 19 3.78 -7.05 4.42
N TRP A 20 3.62 -6.69 3.15
CA TRP A 20 4.74 -6.53 2.23
C TRP A 20 5.64 -5.34 2.61
N LEU A 21 5.04 -4.17 2.90
CA LEU A 21 5.76 -2.96 3.29
C LEU A 21 6.58 -3.16 4.58
N THR A 22 6.06 -3.92 5.54
CA THR A 22 6.70 -4.13 6.85
C THR A 22 7.64 -5.33 6.90
N ASN A 23 7.68 -6.17 5.86
CA ASN A 23 8.47 -7.40 5.87
C ASN A 23 9.93 -7.21 5.40
N GLU A 24 10.19 -6.23 4.54
CA GLU A 24 11.54 -5.90 4.06
C GLU A 24 12.04 -4.59 4.70
N GLU A 25 13.15 -4.65 5.44
CA GLU A 25 13.69 -3.53 6.24
C GLU A 25 13.87 -2.23 5.41
N GLN A 26 14.39 -2.34 4.18
CA GLN A 26 14.59 -1.18 3.31
C GLN A 26 13.27 -0.51 2.90
N ILE A 27 12.27 -1.32 2.52
CA ILE A 27 10.95 -0.83 2.10
C ILE A 27 10.23 -0.22 3.30
N TYR A 28 10.30 -0.90 4.45
CA TYR A 28 9.73 -0.44 5.70
C TYR A 28 10.26 0.95 6.07
N HIS A 29 11.58 1.14 6.15
CA HIS A 29 12.16 2.43 6.50
C HIS A 29 11.77 3.54 5.52
N LEU A 30 11.73 3.23 4.22
CA LEU A 30 11.30 4.20 3.21
C LEU A 30 9.83 4.59 3.40
N ALA A 31 8.94 3.60 3.52
CA ALA A 31 7.50 3.82 3.70
C ALA A 31 7.20 4.59 5.00
N THR A 32 7.83 4.20 6.12
CA THR A 32 7.70 4.90 7.41
C THR A 32 8.20 6.34 7.33
N SER A 33 9.33 6.59 6.65
CA SER A 33 9.84 7.97 6.49
C SER A 33 8.87 8.87 5.71
N LEU A 34 8.24 8.35 4.66
CA LEU A 34 7.23 9.05 3.86
C LEU A 34 5.94 9.29 4.67
N ALA A 35 5.55 8.30 5.48
CA ALA A 35 4.34 8.35 6.29
C ALA A 35 4.50 9.36 7.44
N VAL A 36 5.58 9.30 8.21
CA VAL A 36 5.86 10.20 9.34
C VAL A 36 6.02 11.66 8.87
N GLY A 37 6.67 11.88 7.73
CA GLY A 37 6.86 13.22 7.14
C GLY A 37 5.58 13.88 6.63
N ALA A 38 4.48 13.14 6.47
CA ALA A 38 3.22 13.69 5.98
C ALA A 38 2.47 14.52 7.05
N PRO A 39 1.57 15.43 6.68
CA PRO A 39 0.78 16.21 7.63
C PRO A 39 -0.34 15.40 8.32
N ASN A 40 -0.83 14.32 7.71
CA ASN A 40 -1.90 13.48 8.24
C ASN A 40 -1.89 12.08 7.58
N ALA A 41 -2.71 11.16 8.09
CA ALA A 41 -2.80 9.79 7.61
C ALA A 41 -3.25 9.67 6.14
N LEU A 42 -4.09 10.60 5.66
CA LEU A 42 -4.53 10.61 4.27
C LEU A 42 -3.34 10.88 3.33
N VAL A 43 -2.59 11.95 3.58
CA VAL A 43 -1.41 12.30 2.77
C VAL A 43 -0.30 11.25 2.93
N ALA A 44 -0.13 10.68 4.13
CA ALA A 44 0.78 9.56 4.34
C ALA A 44 0.42 8.37 3.44
N GLY A 45 -0.86 8.01 3.39
CA GLY A 45 -1.37 6.96 2.52
C GLY A 45 -1.12 7.23 1.04
N GLU A 46 -1.32 8.46 0.58
CA GLU A 46 -1.04 8.86 -0.80
C GLU A 46 0.45 8.76 -1.16
N ASN A 47 1.33 9.21 -0.25
CA ASN A 47 2.79 9.10 -0.45
C ASN A 47 3.24 7.64 -0.53
N VAL A 48 2.73 6.79 0.37
CA VAL A 48 3.04 5.36 0.39
C VAL A 48 2.47 4.69 -0.86
N LYS A 49 1.26 5.04 -1.28
CA LYS A 49 0.67 4.54 -2.54
C LYS A 49 1.58 4.83 -3.73
N ALA A 50 2.07 6.06 -3.86
CA ALA A 50 2.96 6.45 -4.94
C ALA A 50 4.27 5.61 -4.95
N LEU A 51 4.82 5.32 -3.77
CA LEU A 51 5.97 4.41 -3.64
C LEU A 51 5.64 3.00 -4.17
N VAL A 52 4.49 2.42 -3.77
CA VAL A 52 4.09 1.08 -4.23
C VAL A 52 3.86 1.07 -5.74
N GLU A 53 3.24 2.12 -6.30
CA GLU A 53 3.05 2.28 -7.74
C GLU A 53 4.38 2.38 -8.50
N GLU A 54 5.37 3.08 -7.95
CA GLU A 54 6.73 3.16 -8.52
C GLU A 54 7.43 1.79 -8.51
N ILE A 55 7.34 1.04 -7.41
CA ILE A 55 7.93 -0.30 -7.33
C ILE A 55 7.25 -1.25 -8.33
N ALA A 56 5.91 -1.19 -8.42
CA ALA A 56 5.16 -1.98 -9.40
C ALA A 56 5.57 -1.64 -10.84
N ALA A 57 5.73 -0.35 -11.15
CA ALA A 57 6.19 0.10 -12.47
C ALA A 57 7.60 -0.40 -12.80
N ASN A 58 8.50 -0.47 -11.81
CA ASN A 58 9.84 -1.02 -11.99
C ASN A 58 9.85 -2.52 -12.31
N TRP A 59 8.88 -3.29 -11.80
CA TRP A 59 8.81 -4.73 -12.04
C TRP A 59 8.06 -5.10 -13.31
N PHE A 60 6.98 -4.39 -13.62
CA PHE A 60 6.07 -4.74 -14.71
C PHE A 60 6.16 -3.79 -15.92
N GLY A 61 7.00 -2.75 -15.85
CA GLY A 61 6.96 -1.58 -16.74
C GLY A 61 5.79 -0.66 -16.37
N ASP A 62 5.59 0.44 -17.13
CA ASP A 62 4.31 1.17 -17.10
C ASP A 62 3.20 0.12 -17.15
N THR A 63 2.24 0.19 -16.23
CA THR A 63 1.10 -0.75 -16.12
C THR A 63 0.26 -0.67 -17.39
N ARG A 64 0.77 -1.27 -18.46
CA ARG A 64 0.19 -1.22 -19.79
C ARG A 64 -1.17 -1.92 -19.76
N PRO A 65 -2.13 -1.46 -20.56
CA PRO A 65 -3.43 -2.11 -20.67
C PRO A 65 -3.29 -3.61 -20.94
N GLY A 66 -4.04 -4.43 -20.20
CA GLY A 66 -4.01 -5.88 -20.29
C GLY A 66 -4.41 -6.54 -18.98
N MET A 67 -4.74 -7.84 -19.04
CA MET A 67 -5.32 -8.59 -17.92
C MET A 67 -4.57 -8.41 -16.59
N ILE A 68 -3.23 -8.47 -16.59
CA ILE A 68 -2.43 -8.32 -15.36
C ILE A 68 -2.55 -6.90 -14.81
N GLY A 69 -2.46 -5.88 -15.67
CA GLY A 69 -2.61 -4.47 -15.27
C GLY A 69 -4.01 -4.18 -14.74
N ASP A 70 -5.05 -4.70 -15.39
CA ASP A 70 -6.44 -4.53 -14.96
C ASP A 70 -6.69 -5.15 -13.58
N LEU A 71 -6.18 -6.37 -13.35
CA LEU A 71 -6.30 -7.04 -12.05
C LEU A 71 -5.49 -6.34 -10.96
N LEU A 72 -4.27 -5.91 -11.26
CA LEU A 72 -3.42 -5.19 -10.32
C LEU A 72 -4.07 -3.85 -9.92
N ASN A 73 -4.54 -3.07 -10.90
CA ASN A 73 -5.23 -1.81 -10.67
C ASN A 73 -6.51 -2.01 -9.85
N ALA A 74 -7.29 -3.07 -10.13
CA ALA A 74 -8.48 -3.39 -9.35
C ALA A 74 -8.15 -3.73 -7.89
N ALA A 75 -7.08 -4.47 -7.62
CA ALA A 75 -6.62 -4.76 -6.27
C ALA A 75 -6.11 -3.49 -5.56
N MET A 76 -5.27 -2.70 -6.22
CA MET A 76 -4.71 -1.44 -5.68
C MET A 76 -5.80 -0.40 -5.38
N ALA A 77 -6.90 -0.40 -6.13
CA ALA A 77 -8.06 0.47 -5.89
C ALA A 77 -8.87 0.07 -4.64
N ARG A 78 -8.73 -1.17 -4.15
CA ARG A 78 -9.42 -1.65 -2.94
C ARG A 78 -8.61 -1.45 -1.67
N VAL A 79 -7.30 -1.17 -1.78
CA VAL A 79 -6.44 -0.88 -0.64
C VAL A 79 -6.90 0.38 0.08
N ASN A 80 -7.08 0.29 1.40
CA ASN A 80 -7.31 1.45 2.25
C ASN A 80 -5.99 2.14 2.57
N TRP A 81 -5.53 2.99 1.64
CA TRP A 81 -4.25 3.68 1.76
C TRP A 81 -4.17 4.60 2.99
N THR A 82 -5.29 5.19 3.42
CA THR A 82 -5.31 6.02 4.63
C THR A 82 -5.04 5.20 5.89
N GLU A 83 -5.55 3.96 5.96
CA GLU A 83 -5.28 3.04 7.08
C GLU A 83 -3.81 2.61 7.11
N ILE A 84 -3.22 2.30 5.94
CA ILE A 84 -1.76 2.05 5.81
C ILE A 84 -0.96 3.25 6.33
N GLY A 85 -1.32 4.45 5.86
CA GLY A 85 -0.67 5.69 6.27
C GLY A 85 -0.82 5.99 7.75
N ALA A 86 -1.94 5.62 8.38
CA ALA A 86 -2.12 5.74 9.82
C ALA A 86 -1.20 4.77 10.58
N SER A 87 -1.21 3.49 10.19
CA SER A 87 -0.41 2.44 10.84
C SER A 87 1.09 2.79 10.84
N LEU A 88 1.64 3.18 9.68
CA LEU A 88 3.06 3.50 9.53
C LEU A 88 3.49 4.78 10.26
N ARG A 89 2.56 5.62 10.72
CA ARG A 89 2.85 6.83 11.51
C ARG A 89 2.86 6.58 13.01
N GLU A 90 2.19 5.53 13.46
CA GLU A 90 2.02 5.20 14.87
C GLU A 90 3.13 4.27 15.39
N GLU A 91 3.93 3.69 14.49
CA GLU A 91 5.17 2.97 14.83
C GLU A 91 6.36 3.90 15.13
#